data_AF-A0A183D7E0-F1
#
_entry.id   AF-A0A183D7E0-F1
#
_cell.length_a   1.000
_cell.length_b   1.000
_cell.length_c   1.000
_cell.angle_alpha   90.00
_cell.angle_beta   90.00
_cell.angle_gamma   90.00
#
_symmetry.space_group_name_H-M   'P 1'
#
loop_
_entity.id
_entity.type
_entity.pdbx_description
1 polymer ?
#
loop_
_entity_poly.entity_id
_entity_poly.type
_entity_poly.pdbx_seq_one_letter_code
_entity_poly.pdbx_strand_id
1 'polypeptide(L)'
;MTRDRICVDIDECEERGGRQCSEHATCDGYTCIPAAKRQCNEDELSKSDCGRDHLCLIDDKGRIDCDSCKKGFVREESGGCTDINECLVKNACHPDAFCKNMMGSYSCHCQPGFRGDGHYCVGLLKFVKLTGSVNDAIFIK
;
A
#
# COMPACT_ATOMS: atom_id res chain seq x y z
N MET A 1 15.19 21.01 6.27
CA MET A 1 16.03 19.81 6.39
C MET A 1 15.42 18.76 5.50
N THR A 2 16.11 18.44 4.42
CA THR A 2 15.63 17.60 3.31
C THR A 2 15.27 16.22 3.86
N ARG A 3 14.00 15.80 3.71
CA ARG A 3 13.55 14.47 4.10
C ARG A 3 13.98 13.49 3.02
N ASP A 4 15.28 13.23 2.98
CA ASP A 4 15.90 12.30 2.04
C ASP A 4 15.55 10.88 2.48
N ARG A 5 14.37 10.40 2.06
CA ARG A 5 13.96 9.01 2.14
C ARG A 5 14.26 8.34 0.81
N ILE A 6 14.83 7.15 0.86
CA ILE A 6 15.14 6.33 -0.32
C ILE A 6 14.37 5.02 -0.27
N CYS A 7 14.17 4.45 -1.45
CA CYS A 7 13.54 3.16 -1.62
C CYS A 7 14.65 2.11 -1.80
N VAL A 8 14.55 0.98 -1.10
CA VAL A 8 15.70 0.08 -0.78
C VAL A 8 15.80 -1.13 -1.69
N ASP A 9 14.81 -1.37 -2.54
CA ASP A 9 14.92 -2.40 -3.57
C ASP A 9 15.03 -1.69 -4.93
N ILE A 10 16.21 -1.90 -5.51
CA ILE A 10 16.80 -1.15 -6.62
C ILE A 10 16.45 -1.81 -7.96
N ASP A 11 15.93 -3.03 -7.94
CA ASP A 11 15.88 -3.89 -9.13
C ASP A 11 14.65 -3.58 -10.03
N GLU A 12 13.62 -2.90 -9.53
CA GLU A 12 12.52 -2.37 -10.36
C GLU A 12 12.26 -0.86 -10.14
N CYS A 13 13.20 -0.15 -9.53
CA CYS A 13 13.28 1.32 -9.51
C CYS A 13 13.98 1.89 -10.76
N GLU A 14 13.98 1.16 -11.88
CA GLU A 14 14.56 1.63 -13.14
C GLU A 14 13.79 2.89 -13.62
N GLU A 15 14.37 4.07 -13.81
CA GLU A 15 15.75 4.38 -14.17
C GLU A 15 16.26 5.66 -13.47
N ARG A 16 17.53 5.59 -13.05
CA ARG A 16 18.49 6.67 -12.76
C ARG A 16 18.17 7.63 -11.61
N GLY A 17 18.74 7.31 -10.45
CA GLY A 17 18.95 8.22 -9.32
C GLY A 17 17.87 8.03 -8.27
N GLY A 18 18.19 7.31 -7.19
CA GLY A 18 17.29 6.99 -6.09
C GLY A 18 16.34 8.14 -5.78
N ARG A 19 15.07 7.96 -6.16
CA ARG A 19 14.09 9.03 -6.04
C ARG A 19 13.78 9.21 -4.57
N GLN A 20 13.69 10.47 -4.15
CA GLN A 20 13.17 10.82 -2.83
C GLN A 20 11.76 10.26 -2.72
N CYS A 21 11.56 9.30 -1.82
CA CYS A 21 10.24 8.77 -1.59
C CYS A 21 9.49 9.80 -0.72
N SER A 22 8.42 10.41 -1.25
CA SER A 22 7.59 11.34 -0.48
C SER A 22 6.97 10.63 0.73
N GLU A 23 6.57 11.38 1.76
CA GLU A 23 5.89 10.85 2.96
C GLU A 23 4.64 9.99 2.63
N HIS A 24 4.14 10.11 1.38
CA HIS A 24 3.01 9.39 0.80
C HIS A 24 3.34 8.69 -0.55
N ALA A 25 4.62 8.50 -0.90
CA ALA A 25 4.96 7.86 -2.17
C ALA A 25 4.55 6.39 -2.17
N THR A 26 3.56 6.07 -2.99
CA THR A 26 3.15 4.72 -3.38
C THR A 26 4.19 4.16 -4.36
N CYS A 27 5.36 3.81 -3.84
CA CYS A 27 6.28 2.93 -4.55
C CYS A 27 5.70 1.52 -4.42
N ASP A 28 5.25 0.95 -5.53
CA ASP A 28 4.59 -0.36 -5.57
C ASP A 28 5.55 -1.44 -5.06
N GLY A 29 5.20 -2.17 -4.00
CA GLY A 29 6.10 -3.16 -3.37
C GLY A 29 7.23 -2.65 -2.45
N TYR A 30 7.52 -1.34 -2.34
CA TYR A 30 8.73 -0.85 -1.63
C TYR A 30 8.49 -0.20 -0.26
N THR A 31 9.51 -0.28 0.60
CA THR A 31 9.55 0.45 1.89
C THR A 31 10.45 1.67 1.79
N CYS A 32 9.90 2.84 2.09
CA CYS A 32 10.64 4.11 2.13
C CYS A 32 11.37 4.23 3.47
N ILE A 33 12.71 4.23 3.45
CA ILE A 33 13.51 4.38 4.67
C ILE A 33 14.34 5.67 4.61
N PRO A 34 14.77 6.24 5.73
CA PRO A 34 15.72 7.35 5.73
C PRO A 34 17.02 6.97 4.99
N ALA A 35 17.54 7.86 4.12
CA ALA A 35 18.73 7.61 3.30
C ALA A 35 20.00 7.26 4.11
N ALA A 36 20.07 7.70 5.36
CA ALA A 36 21.18 7.43 6.26
C ALA A 36 21.08 6.06 6.96
N LYS A 37 20.04 5.27 6.70
CA LYS A 37 19.80 3.97 7.33
C LYS A 37 19.76 2.87 6.29
N ARG A 38 20.07 1.64 6.71
CA ARG A 38 19.84 0.41 5.91
C ARG A 38 18.88 -0.53 6.63
N GLN A 39 18.27 -1.47 5.92
CA GLN A 39 17.49 -2.53 6.56
C GLN A 39 18.40 -3.53 7.30
N CYS A 40 17.86 -4.14 8.34
CA CYS A 40 18.47 -5.28 9.02
C CYS A 40 18.53 -6.49 8.09
N ASN A 41 19.60 -7.28 8.20
CA ASN A 41 19.63 -8.64 7.63
C ASN A 41 18.86 -9.63 8.53
N GLU A 42 18.76 -10.90 8.13
CA GLU A 42 18.02 -11.93 8.86
C GLU A 42 18.55 -12.16 10.30
N ASP A 43 19.88 -12.12 10.47
CA ASP A 43 20.52 -12.30 11.78
C ASP A 43 20.30 -11.11 12.72
N GLU A 44 20.30 -9.89 12.18
CA GLU A 44 20.02 -8.65 12.90
C GLU A 44 18.54 -8.57 13.27
N LEU A 45 17.65 -8.94 12.34
CA LEU A 45 16.21 -8.94 12.54
C LEU A 45 15.80 -9.95 13.62
N SER A 46 16.38 -11.16 13.60
CA SER A 46 16.11 -12.18 14.62
C SER A 46 16.54 -11.78 16.04
N LYS A 47 17.49 -10.84 16.15
CA LYS A 47 17.96 -10.28 17.43
C LYS A 47 17.33 -8.94 17.78
N SER A 48 16.65 -8.31 16.82
CA SER A 48 15.97 -7.06 17.03
C SER A 48 14.71 -7.27 17.86
N ASP A 49 14.51 -6.45 18.88
CA ASP A 49 13.24 -6.37 19.64
C ASP A 49 12.34 -5.27 19.03
N CYS A 50 12.34 -5.16 17.70
CA CYS A 50 11.46 -4.21 17.04
C CYS A 50 10.01 -4.68 17.23
N GLY A 51 9.18 -3.82 17.80
CA GLY A 51 7.77 -4.12 18.04
C GLY A 51 7.00 -4.45 16.76
N ARG A 52 5.76 -4.93 16.91
CA ARG A 52 4.89 -5.23 15.76
C ARG A 52 4.80 -4.03 14.80
N ASP A 53 4.83 -4.36 13.52
CA ASP A 53 4.71 -3.43 12.39
C ASP A 53 5.77 -2.31 12.32
N HIS A 54 6.88 -2.45 13.05
CA HIS A 54 8.07 -1.63 12.89
C HIS A 54 9.02 -2.21 11.85
N LEU A 55 9.80 -1.32 11.23
CA LEU A 55 10.94 -1.65 10.40
C LEU A 55 12.17 -1.80 11.28
N CYS A 56 12.94 -2.86 11.05
CA CYS A 56 14.28 -2.99 11.60
C CYS A 56 15.26 -2.27 10.67
N LEU A 57 15.79 -1.14 11.13
CA LEU A 57 16.79 -0.36 10.43
C LEU A 57 18.08 -0.29 11.23
N ILE A 58 19.20 -0.10 10.54
CA ILE A 58 20.51 0.12 11.14
C ILE A 58 20.97 1.53 10.77
N ASP A 59 21.36 2.32 11.78
CA ASP A 59 21.92 3.66 11.58
C ASP A 59 23.38 3.62 11.06
N ASP A 60 23.93 4.79 10.75
CA ASP A 60 25.31 4.97 10.31
C ASP A 60 26.37 4.50 11.34
N LYS A 61 25.95 4.31 12.60
CA LYS A 61 26.78 3.83 13.71
C LYS A 61 26.59 2.34 13.99
N GLY A 62 25.78 1.63 13.19
CA GLY A 62 25.54 0.20 13.37
C GLY A 62 24.52 -0.14 14.47
N ARG A 63 23.75 0.83 14.97
CA ARG A 63 22.74 0.60 16.01
C ARG A 63 21.39 0.26 15.37
N ILE A 64 20.66 -0.65 16.02
CA ILE A 64 19.28 -0.99 15.64
C ILE A 64 18.37 0.19 15.99
N ASP A 65 17.59 0.61 15.00
CA ASP A 65 16.61 1.68 15.06
C ASP A 65 15.27 1.12 14.57
N CYS A 66 14.31 1.08 15.49
CA CYS A 66 12.97 0.57 15.25
C CYS A 66 11.93 1.71 15.20
N ASP A 67 12.32 2.98 15.01
CA ASP A 67 11.36 4.11 15.12
C ASP A 67 10.48 4.30 13.87
N SER A 68 10.76 3.55 12.80
CA SER A 68 10.04 3.64 11.53
C SER A 68 9.01 2.52 11.38
N CYS A 69 7.80 2.85 10.94
CA CYS A 69 6.75 1.86 10.70
C CYS A 69 6.86 1.22 9.31
N LYS A 70 6.38 -0.02 9.18
CA LYS A 70 6.22 -0.72 7.90
C LYS A 70 5.26 0.06 6.99
N LYS A 71 5.30 -0.24 5.68
CA LYS A 71 4.33 0.30 4.71
C LYS A 71 2.89 -0.01 5.15
N GLY A 72 2.00 0.96 5.00
CA GLY A 72 0.60 0.87 5.44
C GLY A 72 0.40 1.18 6.92
N PHE A 73 1.44 1.62 7.65
CA PHE A 73 1.34 1.98 9.05
C PHE A 73 1.88 3.38 9.33
N VAL A 74 1.30 4.06 10.32
CA VAL A 74 1.72 5.38 10.80
C VAL A 74 2.08 5.32 12.29
N ARG A 75 3.05 6.13 12.70
CA ARG A 75 3.52 6.19 14.09
C ARG A 75 2.54 6.99 14.95
N GLU A 76 2.12 6.41 16.08
CA GLU A 76 1.31 7.09 17.09
C GLU A 76 2.16 7.75 18.18
N GLU A 77 1.53 8.64 18.97
CA GLU A 77 2.14 9.26 20.16
C GLU A 77 2.54 8.23 21.21
N SER A 78 1.81 7.12 21.29
CA SER A 78 2.10 5.97 22.16
C SER A 78 3.40 5.24 21.81
N GLY A 79 4.01 5.55 20.66
CA GLY A 79 5.21 4.87 20.15
C GLY A 79 4.90 3.59 19.37
N GLY A 80 3.63 3.26 19.15
CA GLY A 80 3.21 2.13 18.31
C GLY A 80 3.06 2.51 16.83
N CYS A 81 3.01 1.48 15.97
CA CYS A 81 2.60 1.60 14.58
C CYS A 81 1.14 1.17 14.46
N THR A 82 0.31 2.07 13.95
CA THR A 82 -1.13 1.84 13.72
C THR A 82 -1.41 1.75 12.23
N ASP A 83 -2.36 0.91 11.87
CA ASP A 83 -2.75 0.68 10.49
C ASP A 83 -3.34 1.96 9.88
N ILE A 84 -2.89 2.31 8.69
CA ILE A 84 -3.47 3.41 7.92
C ILE A 84 -4.68 2.85 7.20
N ASN A 85 -5.86 3.41 7.45
CA ASN A 85 -7.03 3.04 6.67
C ASN A 85 -7.05 3.79 5.34
N GLU A 86 -6.47 3.19 4.29
CA GLU A 86 -6.41 3.84 2.98
C GLU A 86 -7.80 4.04 2.36
N CYS A 87 -8.81 3.27 2.75
CA CYS A 87 -10.18 3.47 2.27
C CYS A 87 -10.80 4.81 2.69
N LEU A 88 -10.23 5.49 3.69
CA LEU A 88 -10.66 6.84 4.08
C LEU A 88 -10.04 7.92 3.17
N VAL A 89 -9.05 7.56 2.36
CA VAL A 89 -8.44 8.45 1.37
C VAL A 89 -9.34 8.57 0.15
N LYS A 90 -9.54 9.79 -0.32
CA LYS A 90 -10.33 10.04 -1.53
C LYS A 90 -9.67 9.37 -2.74
N ASN A 91 -10.47 8.67 -3.54
CA ASN A 91 -10.03 7.93 -4.73
C ASN A 91 -9.07 6.77 -4.44
N ALA A 92 -9.13 6.16 -3.26
CA ALA A 92 -8.36 4.94 -2.96
C ALA A 92 -8.70 3.81 -3.94
N CYS A 93 -9.98 3.62 -4.26
CA CYS A 93 -10.47 2.67 -5.27
C CYS A 93 -11.20 3.39 -6.41
N HIS A 94 -11.53 2.64 -7.46
CA HIS A 94 -12.46 3.11 -8.49
C HIS A 94 -13.81 3.51 -7.86
N PRO A 95 -14.51 4.53 -8.38
CA PRO A 95 -15.83 4.93 -7.88
C PRO A 95 -16.87 3.79 -7.86
N ASP A 96 -16.80 2.90 -8.85
CA ASP A 96 -17.64 1.69 -8.95
C ASP A 96 -16.99 0.44 -8.31
N ALA A 97 -16.18 0.63 -7.28
CA ALA A 97 -15.57 -0.45 -6.51
C ALA A 97 -15.87 -0.31 -5.00
N PHE A 98 -15.86 -1.44 -4.30
CA PHE A 98 -15.80 -1.49 -2.85
C PHE A 98 -14.35 -1.45 -2.40
N CYS A 99 -14.06 -0.62 -1.40
CA CYS A 99 -12.79 -0.63 -0.69
C CYS A 99 -12.93 -1.44 0.60
N LYS A 100 -11.96 -2.32 0.86
CA LYS A 100 -11.83 -3.07 2.10
C LYS A 100 -10.44 -2.84 2.68
N ASN A 101 -10.40 -2.21 3.84
CA ASN A 101 -9.17 -2.03 4.61
C ASN A 101 -8.64 -3.37 5.13
N MET A 102 -7.32 -3.55 5.12
CA MET A 102 -6.61 -4.72 5.61
C MET A 102 -5.42 -4.25 6.47
N MET A 103 -4.85 -5.13 7.29
CA MET A 103 -3.67 -4.73 8.07
C MET A 103 -2.48 -4.50 7.13
N GLY A 104 -1.95 -3.28 7.12
CA GLY A 104 -0.82 -2.82 6.30
C GLY A 104 -1.13 -2.57 4.83
N SER A 105 -2.40 -2.65 4.42
CA SER A 105 -2.82 -2.50 3.01
C SER A 105 -4.33 -2.37 2.87
N TYR A 106 -4.82 -2.25 1.64
CA TYR A 106 -6.23 -2.28 1.32
C TYR A 106 -6.48 -3.07 0.04
N SER A 107 -7.72 -3.46 -0.18
CA SER A 107 -8.15 -4.15 -1.40
C SER A 107 -9.35 -3.44 -2.01
N CYS A 108 -9.33 -3.34 -3.34
CA CYS A 108 -10.43 -2.82 -4.13
C CYS A 108 -11.10 -3.96 -4.90
N HIS A 109 -12.42 -3.97 -4.94
CA HIS A 109 -13.18 -4.95 -5.73
C HIS A 109 -14.32 -4.28 -6.48
N CYS A 110 -14.41 -4.47 -7.79
CA CYS A 110 -15.49 -3.88 -8.58
C CYS A 110 -16.87 -4.30 -8.07
N GLN A 111 -17.81 -3.36 -8.08
CA GLN A 111 -19.19 -3.64 -7.69
C GLN A 111 -19.87 -4.63 -8.66
N PRO A 112 -20.92 -5.33 -8.22
CA PRO A 112 -21.67 -6.23 -9.08
C PRO A 112 -22.14 -5.53 -10.37
N GLY A 113 -21.87 -6.16 -11.53
CA GLY A 113 -22.14 -5.56 -12.84
C GLY A 113 -20.94 -4.85 -13.46
N PHE A 114 -19.81 -4.76 -12.76
CA PHE A 114 -18.55 -4.24 -13.27
C PHE A 114 -17.44 -5.30 -13.22
N ARG A 115 -16.40 -5.15 -14.03
CA ARG A 115 -15.22 -6.01 -14.04
C ARG A 115 -13.94 -5.18 -14.10
N GLY A 116 -12.90 -5.68 -13.45
CA GLY A 116 -11.56 -5.09 -13.44
C GLY A 116 -10.81 -5.47 -12.18
N ASP A 117 -9.80 -4.68 -11.81
CA ASP A 117 -8.93 -4.88 -10.65
C ASP A 117 -9.38 -4.11 -9.39
N GLY A 118 -10.48 -3.36 -9.49
CA GLY A 118 -11.00 -2.52 -8.40
C GLY A 118 -10.45 -1.09 -8.40
N HIS A 119 -9.33 -0.83 -9.08
CA HIS A 119 -8.84 0.52 -9.35
C HIS A 119 -9.30 1.03 -10.72
N TYR A 120 -9.58 0.11 -11.63
CA TYR A 120 -10.27 0.33 -12.89
C TYR A 120 -11.43 -0.65 -13.00
N CYS A 121 -12.65 -0.15 -13.12
CA CYS A 121 -13.84 -0.99 -13.26
C CYS A 121 -14.63 -0.57 -14.50
N VAL A 122 -14.86 -1.52 -15.40
CA VAL A 122 -15.68 -1.32 -16.59
C VAL A 122 -17.04 -1.98 -16.41
N GLY A 123 -18.10 -1.26 -16.74
CA GLY A 123 -19.45 -1.79 -16.72
C GLY A 123 -19.58 -2.95 -17.71
N LEU A 124 -20.10 -4.08 -17.24
CA LEU A 124 -20.46 -5.18 -18.10
C LEU A 124 -21.81 -4.84 -18.74
N LEU A 125 -21.79 -4.38 -19.99
CA LEU A 125 -22.99 -4.32 -20.82
C LEU A 125 -23.68 -5.69 -20.75
N LYS A 126 -24.86 -5.77 -20.14
CA LYS A 126 -25.60 -7.03 -20.07
C LYS A 126 -25.97 -7.44 -21.50
N PHE A 127 -25.40 -8.54 -21.99
CA PHE A 127 -25.92 -9.21 -23.17
C PHE A 127 -27.35 -9.67 -22.85
N VAL A 128 -28.35 -8.94 -23.34
CA VAL A 128 -29.73 -9.43 -23.42
C VAL A 128 -29.70 -10.66 -24.30
N LYS A 129 -29.86 -11.86 -23.74
CA LYS A 129 -30.27 -13.03 -24.52
C LYS A 129 -31.71 -12.73 -24.97
N LEU A 130 -31.88 -12.35 -26.23
CA LEU A 130 -33.18 -12.23 -26.89
C LEU A 130 -33.81 -13.62 -27.12
N THR A 131 -34.03 -14.38 -26.05
CA THR A 131 -34.85 -15.60 -26.08
C THR A 131 -35.57 -15.66 -24.74
N GLY A 132 -36.86 -15.32 -24.75
CA GLY A 132 -37.64 -15.05 -23.55
C GLY A 132 -37.61 -16.18 -22.51
N SER A 133 -37.26 -15.82 -21.27
CA SER A 133 -37.87 -16.28 -20.03
C SER A 133 -37.24 -15.51 -18.87
N VAL A 134 -38.09 -14.93 -18.02
CA VAL A 134 -37.88 -14.24 -16.74
C VAL A 134 -36.44 -14.10 -16.21
N ASN A 135 -35.93 -12.86 -16.21
CA ASN A 135 -35.20 -12.18 -15.12
C ASN A 135 -34.67 -10.85 -15.65
N ASP A 136 -35.51 -9.81 -15.56
CA ASP A 136 -35.17 -8.46 -15.97
C ASP A 136 -33.92 -7.97 -15.24
N ALA A 137 -32.93 -7.55 -16.02
CA ALA A 137 -31.86 -6.73 -15.50
C ALA A 137 -31.65 -5.51 -16.38
N ILE A 138 -32.45 -4.50 -16.08
CA ILE A 138 -32.20 -3.12 -16.44
C ILE A 138 -31.16 -2.59 -15.45
N PHE A 139 -30.07 -2.01 -15.95
CA PHE A 139 -29.26 -1.06 -15.19
C PHE A 139 -29.17 0.21 -16.01
N ILE A 140 -30.01 1.19 -15.65
CA ILE A 140 -29.90 2.57 -16.11
C ILE A 140 -29.01 3.30 -15.10
N LYS A 141 -27.81 3.69 -15.54
CA LYS A 141 -27.24 5.00 -15.27
C LYS A 141 -26.11 5.29 -16.25
#